data_AF-A0A087DI72-F1
#
_entry.id   AF-A0A087DI72-F1
#
_cell.length_a   1.000
_cell.length_b   1.000
_cell.length_c   1.000
_cell.angle_alpha   90.00
_cell.angle_beta   90.00
_cell.angle_gamma   90.00
#
_symmetry.space_group_name_H-M   'P 1'
#
loop_
_entity.id
_entity.type
_entity.pdbx_description
1 polymer ?
#
loop_
_entity_poly.entity_id
_entity_poly.type
_entity_poly.pdbx_seq_one_letter_code
_entity_poly.pdbx_strand_id
1 'polypeptide(L)'
;MSNPHWLPHTIPWNQTQGETWEQYEQRLFHVFQAEFGNQNPLLFQGEPVRFRRIPYTGIYPEAFVHLTTCKQDDSDTRLPDPLRSERIGWPRPIMENYPSCDICNYEDCVKPWVWINDKKVKIYLPNQQYLVILSQRGNQDEGNGYWVLITAYHLEQSHRIARIEKEYDSRFSTKVQ
;
A
#
# COMPACT_ATOMS: atom_id res chain seq x y z
N MET A 1 17.65 -1.71 13.33
CA MET A 1 16.33 -1.14 13.68
C MET A 1 15.26 -2.18 13.46
N SER A 2 14.29 -2.25 14.37
CA SER A 2 13.15 -3.18 14.28
C SER A 2 12.11 -2.71 13.27
N ASN A 3 11.11 -3.56 12.99
CA ASN A 3 9.91 -3.13 12.25
C ASN A 3 9.11 -2.11 13.07
N PRO A 4 8.33 -1.22 12.41
CA PRO A 4 7.46 -0.31 13.13
C PRO A 4 6.51 -1.06 14.05
N HIS A 5 6.33 -0.57 15.27
CA HIS A 5 5.48 -1.23 16.26
C HIS A 5 4.00 -1.33 15.85
N TRP A 6 3.56 -0.41 14.98
CA TRP A 6 2.21 -0.38 14.42
C TRP A 6 2.03 -1.29 13.20
N LEU A 7 3.09 -1.93 12.69
CA LEU A 7 3.01 -2.77 11.49
C LEU A 7 2.33 -4.10 11.86
N PRO A 8 1.17 -4.44 11.28
CA PRO A 8 0.47 -5.66 11.61
C PRO A 8 1.21 -6.90 11.06
N HIS A 9 0.95 -8.04 11.67
CA HIS A 9 1.39 -9.32 11.12
C HIS A 9 0.83 -9.57 9.71
N THR A 10 1.56 -10.34 8.90
CA THR A 10 1.05 -10.82 7.62
C THR A 10 -0.09 -11.81 7.82
N ILE A 11 -0.91 -11.94 6.80
CA ILE A 11 -2.05 -12.84 6.74
C ILE A 11 -1.70 -13.95 5.76
N PRO A 12 -0.95 -15.00 6.17
CA PRO A 12 -0.46 -16.00 5.23
C PRO A 12 -1.58 -16.85 4.63
N TRP A 13 -1.29 -17.44 3.45
CA TRP A 13 -2.13 -18.45 2.84
C TRP A 13 -1.90 -19.81 3.51
N ASN A 14 -2.95 -20.40 4.09
CA ASN A 14 -2.88 -21.64 4.87
C ASN A 14 -2.97 -22.89 3.99
N GLN A 15 -2.08 -23.01 2.99
CA GLN A 15 -2.06 -24.15 2.06
C GLN A 15 -1.92 -25.50 2.77
N THR A 16 -1.09 -25.56 3.82
CA THR A 16 -0.84 -26.78 4.59
C THR A 16 -2.06 -27.27 5.37
N GLN A 17 -3.05 -26.39 5.58
CA GLN A 17 -4.33 -26.70 6.22
C GLN A 17 -5.46 -26.92 5.20
N GLY A 18 -5.13 -26.93 3.90
CA GLY A 18 -6.10 -27.16 2.82
C GLY A 18 -6.90 -25.93 2.40
N GLU A 19 -6.50 -24.72 2.81
CA GLU A 19 -7.17 -23.48 2.36
C GLU A 19 -6.99 -23.31 0.84
N THR A 20 -8.09 -23.24 0.10
CA THR A 20 -8.05 -22.95 -1.33
C THR A 20 -7.72 -21.49 -1.60
N TRP A 21 -7.27 -21.15 -2.81
CA TRP A 21 -7.04 -19.75 -3.18
C TRP A 21 -8.30 -18.91 -3.02
N GLU A 22 -9.46 -19.44 -3.43
CA GLU A 22 -10.74 -18.74 -3.32
C GLU A 22 -11.10 -18.42 -1.87
N GLN A 23 -10.90 -19.36 -0.95
CA GLN A 23 -11.12 -19.14 0.49
C GLN A 23 -10.19 -18.05 1.04
N TYR A 24 -8.92 -18.11 0.64
CA TYR A 24 -7.93 -17.11 1.04
C TYR A 24 -8.29 -15.72 0.50
N GLU A 25 -8.62 -15.62 -0.79
CA GLU A 25 -9.03 -14.38 -1.45
C GLU A 25 -10.27 -13.76 -0.79
N GLN A 26 -11.28 -14.58 -0.46
CA GLN A 26 -12.46 -14.12 0.28
C GLN A 26 -12.09 -13.57 1.66
N ARG A 27 -11.20 -14.24 2.40
CA ARG A 27 -10.73 -13.77 3.72
C ARG A 27 -9.99 -12.43 3.59
N LEU A 28 -9.13 -12.28 2.59
CA LEU A 28 -8.46 -11.01 2.30
C LEU A 28 -9.43 -9.90 1.90
N PHE A 29 -10.51 -10.24 1.18
CA PHE A 29 -11.51 -9.26 0.79
C PHE A 29 -12.30 -8.73 1.99
N HIS A 30 -12.59 -9.57 2.99
CA HIS A 30 -13.19 -9.10 4.26
C HIS A 30 -12.26 -8.11 4.98
N VAL A 31 -10.95 -8.39 5.03
CA VAL A 31 -9.96 -7.47 5.60
C VAL A 31 -9.96 -6.16 4.80
N PHE A 32 -9.89 -6.24 3.47
CA PHE A 32 -9.93 -5.04 2.61
C PHE A 32 -11.19 -4.20 2.86
N GLN A 33 -12.36 -4.82 3.03
CA GLN A 33 -13.60 -4.11 3.32
C GLN A 33 -13.60 -3.44 4.69
N ALA A 34 -13.03 -4.08 5.71
CA ALA A 34 -12.89 -3.49 7.04
C ALA A 34 -11.92 -2.28 7.04
N GLU A 35 -10.81 -2.41 6.30
CA GLU A 35 -9.74 -1.41 6.23
C GLU A 35 -10.10 -0.22 5.34
N PHE A 36 -10.77 -0.43 4.21
CA PHE A 36 -10.99 0.60 3.19
C PHE A 36 -12.47 0.92 2.94
N GLY A 37 -13.40 0.23 3.62
CA GLY A 37 -14.83 0.46 3.48
C GLY A 37 -15.28 1.84 3.98
N ASN A 38 -16.50 2.24 3.59
CA ASN A 38 -17.02 3.58 3.88
C ASN A 38 -17.16 3.93 5.38
N GLN A 39 -17.13 2.93 6.26
CA GLN A 39 -17.35 3.13 7.71
C GLN A 39 -16.11 3.68 8.42
N ASN A 40 -14.93 3.55 7.82
CA ASN A 40 -13.67 4.06 8.38
C ASN A 40 -13.01 5.01 7.38
N PRO A 41 -13.18 6.33 7.53
CA PRO A 41 -12.42 7.30 6.73
C PRO A 41 -10.92 7.00 6.86
N LEU A 42 -10.25 6.92 5.71
CA LEU A 42 -8.79 6.83 5.63
C LEU A 42 -8.27 8.20 5.25
N LEU A 43 -7.29 8.71 5.98
CA LEU A 43 -6.69 10.02 5.74
C LEU A 43 -5.20 9.89 5.42
N PHE A 44 -4.71 10.75 4.54
CA PHE A 44 -3.28 10.97 4.31
C PHE A 44 -3.04 12.47 4.22
N GLN A 45 -2.17 13.01 5.09
CA GLN A 45 -1.96 14.45 5.25
C GLN A 45 -3.26 15.24 5.49
N GLY A 46 -4.19 14.67 6.26
CA GLY A 46 -5.51 15.28 6.53
C GLY A 46 -6.52 15.16 5.39
N GLU A 47 -6.11 14.70 4.20
CA GLU A 47 -6.98 14.54 3.04
C GLU A 47 -7.52 13.12 2.91
N PRO A 48 -8.77 12.93 2.44
CA PRO A 48 -9.35 11.61 2.31
C PRO A 48 -8.63 10.76 1.26
N VAL A 49 -8.37 9.49 1.60
CA VAL A 49 -7.89 8.48 0.67
C VAL A 49 -9.07 7.63 0.23
N ARG A 50 -9.23 7.52 -1.09
CA ARG A 50 -10.22 6.66 -1.75
C ARG A 50 -9.50 5.54 -2.49
N PHE A 51 -10.24 4.55 -2.96
CA PHE A 51 -9.70 3.51 -3.81
C PHE A 51 -10.53 3.40 -5.10
N ARG A 52 -9.89 2.92 -6.16
CA ARG A 52 -10.56 2.74 -7.45
C ARG A 52 -11.41 1.48 -7.42
N ARG A 53 -12.70 1.65 -7.72
CA ARG A 53 -13.69 0.56 -7.72
C ARG A 53 -13.77 -0.16 -9.06
N ILE A 54 -13.82 0.60 -10.15
CA ILE A 54 -14.07 0.09 -11.51
C ILE A 54 -12.74 0.04 -12.30
N PRO A 55 -12.48 -1.03 -13.07
CA PRO A 55 -13.36 -2.20 -13.30
C PRO A 55 -13.40 -3.16 -12.11
N TYR A 56 -14.48 -3.95 -12.04
CA TYR A 56 -14.60 -5.05 -11.10
C TYR A 56 -14.17 -6.37 -11.76
N THR A 57 -13.50 -7.24 -11.01
CA THR A 57 -13.28 -8.64 -11.36
C THR A 57 -14.20 -9.48 -10.48
N GLY A 58 -15.34 -9.91 -11.02
CA GLY A 58 -16.42 -10.50 -10.22
C GLY A 58 -16.93 -9.49 -9.19
N ILE A 59 -16.79 -9.80 -7.90
CA ILE A 59 -17.17 -8.90 -6.79
C ILE A 59 -16.03 -7.96 -6.35
N TYR A 60 -14.82 -8.14 -6.87
CA TYR A 60 -13.64 -7.46 -6.38
C TYR A 60 -13.38 -6.13 -7.10
N PRO A 61 -13.21 -5.01 -6.37
CA PRO A 61 -12.87 -3.73 -6.97
C PRO A 61 -11.43 -3.73 -7.52
N GLU A 62 -11.16 -2.88 -8.51
CA GLU A 62 -9.83 -2.76 -9.15
C GLU A 62 -8.68 -2.62 -8.14
N ALA A 63 -8.88 -1.81 -7.09
CA ALA A 63 -7.86 -1.63 -6.06
C ALA A 63 -7.53 -2.93 -5.30
N PHE A 64 -8.53 -3.75 -4.98
CA PHE A 64 -8.29 -5.04 -4.33
C PHE A 64 -7.46 -5.95 -5.25
N VAL A 65 -7.87 -6.05 -6.52
CA VAL A 65 -7.13 -6.82 -7.54
C VAL A 65 -5.69 -6.33 -7.63
N HIS A 66 -5.44 -5.02 -7.65
CA HIS A 66 -4.11 -4.43 -7.68
C HIS A 66 -3.27 -4.68 -6.41
N LEU A 67 -3.90 -4.98 -5.28
CA LEU A 67 -3.26 -5.29 -4.00
C LEU A 67 -3.04 -6.79 -3.79
N THR A 68 -3.63 -7.67 -4.59
CA THR A 68 -3.51 -9.13 -4.43
C THR A 68 -2.90 -9.84 -5.63
N THR A 69 -2.74 -9.13 -6.75
CA THR A 69 -2.20 -9.70 -7.99
C THR A 69 -1.02 -8.90 -8.55
N CYS A 70 -0.24 -9.52 -9.43
CA CYS A 70 0.81 -8.87 -10.21
C CYS A 70 0.67 -9.19 -11.70
N LYS A 71 1.30 -8.38 -12.55
CA LYS A 71 1.51 -8.71 -13.97
C LYS A 71 2.81 -9.51 -14.07
N GLN A 72 2.82 -10.64 -14.76
CA GLN A 72 4.04 -11.45 -14.94
C GLN A 72 4.88 -10.98 -16.14
N ASP A 73 4.28 -10.31 -17.11
CA ASP A 73 4.90 -9.86 -18.36
C ASP A 73 4.23 -8.55 -18.86
N ASP A 74 4.47 -8.19 -20.12
CA ASP A 74 3.84 -7.04 -20.78
C ASP A 74 2.34 -7.27 -21.10
N SER A 75 1.77 -8.43 -20.73
CA SER A 75 0.34 -8.66 -20.90
C SER A 75 -0.48 -7.84 -19.89
N ASP A 76 -1.76 -7.65 -20.22
CA ASP A 76 -2.74 -7.10 -19.28
C ASP A 76 -3.27 -8.14 -18.29
N THR A 77 -2.81 -9.40 -18.38
CA THR A 77 -3.21 -10.46 -17.47
C THR A 77 -2.53 -10.29 -16.12
N ARG A 78 -3.36 -10.30 -15.07
CA ARG A 78 -2.90 -10.27 -13.68
C ARG A 78 -3.10 -11.64 -13.05
N LEU A 79 -2.09 -12.10 -12.31
CA LEU A 79 -2.10 -13.38 -11.62
C LEU A 79 -1.97 -13.17 -10.10
N PRO A 80 -2.59 -14.05 -9.29
CA PRO A 80 -2.39 -14.11 -7.85
C PRO A 80 -0.93 -13.92 -7.42
N ASP A 81 -0.72 -13.03 -6.46
CA ASP A 81 0.60 -12.74 -5.87
C ASP A 81 0.50 -12.95 -4.35
N PRO A 82 0.99 -14.08 -3.81
CA PRO A 82 0.92 -14.38 -2.39
C PRO A 82 1.60 -13.34 -1.49
N LEU A 83 2.72 -12.74 -1.95
CA LEU A 83 3.46 -11.74 -1.17
C LEU A 83 2.70 -10.41 -1.06
N ARG A 84 2.02 -10.00 -2.12
CA ARG A 84 1.09 -8.87 -2.05
C ARG A 84 -0.10 -9.19 -1.15
N SER A 85 -0.67 -10.37 -1.37
CA SER A 85 -1.90 -10.84 -0.72
C SER A 85 -1.77 -10.93 0.79
N GLU A 86 -0.67 -11.49 1.30
CA GLU A 86 -0.46 -11.61 2.76
C GLU A 86 -0.28 -10.27 3.47
N ARG A 87 -0.09 -9.18 2.72
CA ARG A 87 0.11 -7.81 3.21
C ARG A 87 -1.09 -6.91 2.95
N ILE A 88 -2.29 -7.46 2.71
CA ILE A 88 -3.49 -6.67 2.38
C ILE A 88 -3.83 -5.61 3.44
N GLY A 89 -3.51 -5.87 4.71
CA GLY A 89 -3.74 -4.97 5.84
C GLY A 89 -2.64 -3.94 6.09
N TRP A 90 -1.55 -3.95 5.32
CA TRP A 90 -0.41 -3.04 5.53
C TRP A 90 -0.62 -1.61 5.01
N PRO A 91 -1.35 -1.34 3.91
CA PRO A 91 -1.37 0.01 3.35
C PRO A 91 -1.94 1.07 4.30
N ARG A 92 -3.07 0.80 4.99
CA ARG A 92 -3.66 1.76 5.96
C ARG A 92 -2.67 2.17 7.05
N PRO A 93 -2.12 1.25 7.88
CA PRO A 93 -1.25 1.65 8.98
C PRO A 93 0.03 2.33 8.48
N ILE A 94 0.55 1.96 7.31
CA ILE A 94 1.68 2.66 6.67
C ILE A 94 1.32 4.11 6.31
N MET A 95 0.11 4.38 5.81
CA MET A 95 -0.36 5.72 5.48
C MET A 95 -0.66 6.59 6.70
N GLU A 96 -1.15 6.00 7.78
CA GLU A 96 -1.59 6.76 8.95
C GLU A 96 -0.44 7.03 9.92
N ASN A 97 0.50 6.09 10.05
CA ASN A 97 1.55 6.17 11.06
C ASN A 97 2.90 6.66 10.51
N TYR A 98 3.06 6.92 9.21
CA TYR A 98 4.34 7.43 8.69
C TYR A 98 4.90 8.68 9.41
N PRO A 99 4.09 9.63 9.93
CA PRO A 99 4.63 10.83 10.58
C PRO A 99 5.33 10.50 11.90
N SER A 100 4.76 9.61 12.70
CA SER A 100 5.23 9.24 14.03
C SER A 100 4.89 7.81 14.38
N CYS A 101 5.77 7.14 15.13
CA CYS A 101 5.44 5.92 15.83
C CYS A 101 5.06 6.26 17.27
N ASP A 102 3.83 5.95 17.69
CA ASP A 102 3.33 6.31 19.03
C ASP A 102 4.11 5.66 20.19
N ILE A 103 4.93 4.64 19.92
CA ILE A 103 5.71 3.93 20.93
C ILE A 103 7.12 4.49 21.11
N CYS A 104 7.82 4.82 20.03
CA CYS A 104 9.23 5.24 20.12
C CYS A 104 9.59 6.42 19.21
N ASN A 105 8.61 7.04 18.55
CA ASN A 105 8.84 8.13 17.60
C ASN A 105 9.93 7.84 16.54
N TYR A 106 10.06 6.56 16.15
CA TYR A 106 11.08 6.04 15.24
C TYR A 106 12.53 6.07 15.75
N GLU A 107 12.75 6.21 17.05
CA GLU A 107 14.08 6.08 17.65
C GLU A 107 14.60 4.63 17.58
N ASP A 108 13.71 3.65 17.79
CA ASP A 108 14.07 2.21 17.86
C ASP A 108 13.52 1.35 16.71
N CYS A 109 12.62 1.89 15.90
CA CYS A 109 12.00 1.20 14.77
C CYS A 109 12.15 2.00 13.47
N VAL A 110 12.05 1.32 12.32
CA VAL A 110 12.31 1.97 11.03
C VAL A 110 11.23 2.99 10.67
N LYS A 111 11.62 4.20 10.23
CA LYS A 111 10.69 5.21 9.68
C LYS A 111 10.42 4.94 8.20
N PRO A 112 9.15 4.98 7.73
CA PRO A 112 8.85 4.97 6.30
C PRO A 112 9.43 6.20 5.59
N TRP A 113 9.93 6.01 4.37
CA TRP A 113 10.33 7.11 3.50
C TRP A 113 9.13 7.59 2.70
N VAL A 114 8.83 8.88 2.75
CA VAL A 114 7.67 9.46 2.09
C VAL A 114 8.11 10.59 1.17
N TRP A 115 7.71 10.52 -0.10
CA TRP A 115 7.99 11.58 -1.06
C TRP A 115 6.90 11.72 -2.10
N ILE A 116 6.84 12.92 -2.68
CA ILE A 116 5.94 13.28 -3.76
C ILE A 116 6.74 13.49 -5.03
N ASN A 117 6.30 12.84 -6.12
CA ASN A 117 6.82 13.05 -7.47
C ASN A 117 5.67 12.94 -8.48
N ASP A 118 5.51 13.97 -9.35
CA ASP A 118 4.47 14.04 -10.40
C ASP A 118 3.07 13.60 -9.93
N LYS A 119 2.57 14.27 -8.88
CA LYS A 119 1.25 14.02 -8.24
C LYS A 119 1.08 12.63 -7.62
N LYS A 120 2.17 11.86 -7.48
CA LYS A 120 2.16 10.58 -6.77
C LYS A 120 2.89 10.71 -5.46
N VAL A 121 2.26 10.24 -4.40
CA VAL A 121 2.93 9.98 -3.13
C VAL A 121 3.42 8.53 -3.17
N LYS A 122 4.65 8.32 -2.72
CA LYS A 122 5.19 7.00 -2.45
C LYS A 122 5.59 6.93 -0.99
N ILE A 123 5.18 5.86 -0.33
CA ILE A 123 5.49 5.56 1.06
C ILE A 123 6.22 4.21 1.06
N TYR A 124 7.51 4.25 1.30
CA TYR A 124 8.39 3.08 1.23
C TYR A 124 8.84 2.66 2.63
N LEU A 125 8.62 1.38 2.97
CA LEU A 125 9.08 0.77 4.21
C LEU A 125 10.32 -0.09 3.92
N PRO A 126 11.54 0.42 4.16
CA PRO A 126 12.78 -0.14 3.62
C PRO A 126 13.08 -1.56 4.12
N ASN A 127 12.95 -1.82 5.43
CA ASN A 127 13.20 -3.15 6.01
C ASN A 127 12.28 -4.24 5.45
N GLN A 128 11.08 -3.85 5.01
CA GLN A 128 10.09 -4.77 4.45
C GLN A 128 10.02 -4.68 2.92
N GLN A 129 10.88 -3.86 2.30
CA GLN A 129 10.90 -3.58 0.87
C GLN A 129 9.49 -3.32 0.31
N TYR A 130 8.63 -2.68 1.09
CA TYR A 130 7.21 -2.55 0.77
C TYR A 130 6.88 -1.12 0.38
N LEU A 131 6.18 -0.93 -0.74
CA LEU A 131 5.86 0.37 -1.29
C LEU A 131 4.35 0.54 -1.39
N VAL A 132 3.82 1.64 -0.85
CA VAL A 132 2.45 2.11 -1.08
C VAL A 132 2.49 3.30 -2.05
N ILE A 133 1.58 3.34 -3.01
CA ILE A 133 1.50 4.42 -4.00
C ILE A 133 0.10 5.03 -4.00
N LEU A 134 0.05 6.34 -3.77
CA LEU A 134 -1.15 7.16 -3.90
C LEU A 134 -1.02 8.10 -5.10
N SER A 135 -2.15 8.47 -5.69
CA SER A 135 -2.22 9.56 -6.68
C SER A 135 -3.13 10.67 -6.20
N GLN A 136 -2.71 11.91 -6.37
CA GLN A 136 -3.52 13.09 -6.07
C GLN A 136 -4.65 13.22 -7.09
N ARG A 137 -5.84 13.56 -6.62
CA ARG A 137 -7.03 13.88 -7.41
C ARG A 137 -7.73 15.11 -6.83
N GLY A 138 -8.51 15.78 -7.68
CA GLY A 138 -9.09 17.07 -7.34
C GLY A 138 -8.04 18.18 -7.25
N ASN A 139 -8.46 19.34 -6.76
CA ASN A 139 -7.63 20.49 -6.43
C ASN A 139 -7.61 20.66 -4.90
N GLN A 140 -6.42 20.53 -4.30
CA GLN A 140 -6.24 20.70 -2.86
C GLN A 140 -6.50 22.14 -2.41
N ASP A 141 -6.14 23.13 -3.23
CA ASP A 141 -6.33 24.54 -2.89
C ASP A 141 -7.82 24.95 -2.86
N GLU A 142 -8.67 24.19 -3.55
CA GLU A 142 -10.13 24.40 -3.59
C GLU A 142 -10.88 23.56 -2.53
N GLY A 143 -10.16 22.85 -1.66
CA GLY A 143 -10.75 22.00 -0.61
C GLY A 143 -11.51 20.77 -1.14
N ASN A 144 -11.30 20.38 -2.41
CA ASN A 144 -11.88 19.18 -3.02
C ASN A 144 -10.82 18.12 -3.36
N GLY A 145 -9.61 18.29 -2.82
CA GLY A 145 -8.50 17.36 -2.93
C GLY A 145 -8.81 16.01 -2.28
N TYR A 146 -8.30 14.94 -2.88
CA TYR A 146 -8.29 13.62 -2.27
C TYR A 146 -7.17 12.77 -2.88
N TRP A 147 -6.80 11.71 -2.17
CA TRP A 147 -5.86 10.72 -2.66
C TRP A 147 -6.60 9.49 -3.18
N VAL A 148 -6.02 8.82 -4.16
CA VAL A 148 -6.46 7.49 -4.60
C VAL A 148 -5.34 6.49 -4.36
N LEU A 149 -5.62 5.44 -3.60
CA LEU A 149 -4.75 4.27 -3.49
C LEU A 149 -4.69 3.55 -4.83
N ILE A 150 -3.49 3.53 -5.43
CA ILE A 150 -3.27 2.93 -6.76
C ILE A 150 -2.84 1.48 -6.64
N THR A 151 -1.88 1.20 -5.76
CA THR A 151 -1.36 -0.14 -5.48
C THR A 151 -0.46 -0.08 -4.24
N ALA A 152 -0.15 -1.25 -3.68
CA ALA A 152 0.91 -1.45 -2.73
C ALA A 152 1.51 -2.84 -2.94
N TYR A 153 2.82 -2.99 -2.77
CA TYR A 153 3.51 -4.25 -3.07
C TYR A 153 4.92 -4.35 -2.49
N HIS A 154 5.36 -5.60 -2.33
CA HIS A 154 6.74 -5.96 -2.01
C HIS A 154 7.67 -5.85 -3.24
N LEU A 155 8.85 -5.28 -3.06
CA LEU A 155 9.90 -5.11 -4.08
C LEU A 155 10.95 -6.20 -3.92
N GLU A 156 10.91 -7.24 -4.76
CA GLU A 156 11.88 -8.35 -4.66
C GLU A 156 13.23 -8.05 -5.34
N GLN A 157 13.21 -7.28 -6.43
CA GLN A 157 14.37 -7.13 -7.30
C GLN A 157 15.23 -5.93 -6.88
N SER A 158 16.52 -6.17 -6.65
CA SER A 158 17.50 -5.16 -6.22
C SER A 158 17.53 -3.91 -7.11
N HIS A 159 17.42 -4.08 -8.44
CA HIS A 159 17.39 -2.95 -9.36
C HIS A 159 16.12 -2.10 -9.23
N ARG A 160 14.98 -2.70 -8.86
CA ARG A 160 13.73 -1.97 -8.58
C ARG A 160 13.84 -1.19 -7.27
N ILE A 161 14.46 -1.79 -6.25
CA ILE A 161 14.78 -1.12 -4.99
C ILE A 161 15.70 0.08 -5.24
N ALA A 162 16.82 -0.13 -5.94
CA ALA A 162 17.77 0.94 -6.27
C ALA A 162 17.12 2.07 -7.10
N ARG A 163 16.15 1.75 -7.96
CA ARG A 163 15.36 2.76 -8.68
C ARG A 163 14.49 3.58 -7.73
N ILE A 164 13.86 2.96 -6.73
CA ILE A 164 13.07 3.65 -5.72
C ILE A 164 13.95 4.56 -4.85
N GLU A 165 15.11 4.08 -4.41
CA GLU A 165 16.08 4.86 -3.64
C GLU A 165 16.57 6.08 -4.44
N LYS A 166 16.95 5.88 -5.72
CA LYS A 166 17.32 6.98 -6.62
C LYS A 166 16.20 7.98 -6.84
N GLU A 167 14.95 7.51 -6.91
CA GLU A 167 13.82 8.39 -7.05
C GLU A 167 13.59 9.21 -5.78
N TYR A 168 13.71 8.61 -4.60
CA TYR A 168 13.58 9.31 -3.32
C TYR A 168 14.62 10.44 -3.15
N ASP A 169 15.86 10.21 -3.60
CA ASP A 169 16.94 11.19 -3.53
C ASP A 169 17.03 12.13 -4.74
N SER A 170 16.13 11.98 -5.71
CA SER A 170 16.06 12.85 -6.87
C SER A 170 15.66 14.27 -6.49
N ARG A 171 16.25 15.27 -7.16
CA ARG A 171 15.85 16.68 -7.03
C ARG A 171 14.39 16.97 -7.42
N PHE A 172 13.74 16.04 -8.11
CA PHE A 172 12.33 16.13 -8.50
C PHE A 172 11.37 15.54 -7.46
N SER A 173 11.90 15.04 -6.35
CA SER A 173 11.13 14.47 -5.25
C SER A 173 11.09 15.42 -4.08
N THR A 174 9.88 15.74 -3.62
CA THR A 174 9.68 16.49 -2.39
C THR A 174 9.50 15.50 -1.24
N LYS A 175 10.46 15.46 -0.32
CA LYS A 175 10.39 14.62 0.87
C LYS A 175 9.31 15.13 1.82
N VAL A 176 8.48 14.23 2.31
CA VAL A 176 7.45 14.50 3.31
C VAL A 176 7.99 14.03 4.66
N GLN A 177 8.02 14.93 5.64
CA GLN A 177 8.53 14.65 6.99
C GLN A 177 7.42 14.13 7.91
#